data_AF-A0A7Y0R171-F1
#
_entry.id   AF-A0A7Y0R171-F1
#
_cell.length_a   1.000
_cell.length_b   1.000
_cell.length_c   1.000
_cell.angle_alpha   90.00
_cell.angle_beta   90.00
_cell.angle_gamma   90.00
#
_symmetry.space_group_name_H-M   'P 1'
#
loop_
_entity.id
_entity.type
_entity.pdbx_description
1 polymer ?
#
loop_
_entity_poly.entity_id
_entity_poly.type
_entity_poly.pdbx_seq_one_letter_code
_entity_poly.pdbx_strand_id
1 'polypeptide(L)'
;IAAGLQQKSEFEETLKKYIVFREKLTQDALQAQKVLEQARIDVASIGSVDAEIKQQQRLMSDLQKLGNLNQELSKLDALTSSKQASITQAKSHYENLQREADALELSWHNAQAAVLALRLQTGEKCPVCGGTEHPQPAQFVGDEVTKEQVQQARHQEREAQITLNQLSNQLEQHNIAIAQYTQQIEQMVSELGQNANLELQAIQA
;
A
#
# COMPACT_ATOMS: atom_id res chain seq x y z
N ILE A 1 -37.13 74.36 68.18
CA ILE A 1 -36.49 73.13 68.70
C ILE A 1 -37.07 71.88 68.03
N ALA A 2 -38.40 71.70 68.00
CA ALA A 2 -39.05 70.52 67.38
C ALA A 2 -38.74 70.31 65.88
N ALA A 3 -38.80 71.36 65.04
CA ALA A 3 -38.52 71.24 63.61
C ALA A 3 -37.06 70.85 63.28
N GLY A 4 -36.10 71.31 64.09
CA GLY A 4 -34.68 70.96 63.93
C GLY A 4 -34.35 69.54 64.40
N LEU A 5 -35.10 69.01 65.38
CA LEU A 5 -35.01 67.61 65.80
C LEU A 5 -35.61 66.66 64.74
N GLN A 6 -36.68 67.08 64.08
CA GLN A 6 -37.32 66.32 63.01
C GLN A 6 -36.44 66.26 61.74
N GLN A 7 -35.87 67.38 61.30
CA GLN A 7 -34.90 67.40 60.20
C GLN A 7 -33.63 66.57 60.49
N LYS A 8 -33.16 66.58 61.74
CA LYS A 8 -32.02 65.75 62.16
C LYS A 8 -32.36 64.26 62.09
N SER A 9 -33.56 63.86 62.53
CA SER A 9 -34.04 62.47 62.45
C SER A 9 -34.19 61.99 61.00
N GLU A 10 -34.76 62.82 60.12
CA GLU A 10 -34.91 62.51 58.69
C GLU A 10 -33.55 62.38 57.98
N PHE A 11 -32.59 63.23 58.34
CA PHE A 11 -31.22 63.16 57.85
C PHE A 11 -30.51 61.89 58.33
N GLU A 12 -30.64 61.51 59.61
CA GLU A 12 -30.08 60.29 60.16
C GLU A 12 -30.67 59.02 59.50
N GLU A 13 -31.97 59.03 59.20
CA GLU A 13 -32.63 57.92 58.50
C GLU A 13 -32.18 57.81 57.04
N THR A 14 -32.02 58.96 56.35
CA THR A 14 -31.49 59.02 54.99
C THR A 14 -30.03 58.56 54.94
N LEU A 15 -29.21 58.97 55.92
CA LEU A 15 -27.82 58.54 56.05
C LEU A 15 -27.72 57.02 56.29
N LYS A 16 -28.60 56.44 57.13
CA LYS A 16 -28.68 54.98 57.33
C LYS A 16 -29.04 54.26 56.03
N LYS A 17 -30.04 54.73 55.29
CA LYS A 17 -30.42 54.17 53.98
C LYS A 17 -29.25 54.26 52.98
N TYR A 18 -28.54 55.37 52.96
CA TYR A 18 -27.36 55.55 52.11
C TYR A 18 -26.22 54.58 52.46
N ILE A 19 -25.92 54.39 53.75
CA ILE A 19 -24.87 53.46 54.20
C ILE A 19 -25.20 52.02 53.79
N VAL A 20 -26.42 51.56 54.05
CA VAL A 20 -26.88 50.22 53.67
C VAL A 20 -26.84 50.04 52.15
N PHE A 21 -27.26 51.05 51.40
CA PHE A 21 -27.22 51.02 49.94
C PHE A 21 -25.78 50.97 49.40
N ARG A 22 -24.86 51.75 49.98
CA ARG A 22 -23.44 51.73 49.65
C ARG A 22 -22.79 50.38 49.97
N GLU A 23 -23.11 49.80 51.12
CA GLU A 23 -22.63 48.46 51.51
C GLU A 23 -23.12 47.39 50.54
N LYS A 24 -24.40 47.43 50.17
CA LYS A 24 -24.98 46.53 49.16
C LYS A 24 -24.28 46.67 47.81
N LEU A 25 -24.12 47.90 47.31
CA LEU A 25 -23.40 48.15 46.05
C LEU A 25 -21.95 47.65 46.09
N THR A 26 -21.28 47.77 47.24
CA THR A 26 -19.91 47.28 47.42
C THR A 26 -19.87 45.74 47.40
N GLN A 27 -20.83 45.08 48.05
CA GLN A 27 -20.97 43.63 47.97
C GLN A 27 -21.29 43.14 46.56
N ASP A 28 -22.20 43.80 45.87
CA ASP A 28 -22.57 43.48 44.49
C ASP A 28 -21.36 43.66 43.54
N ALA A 29 -20.57 44.72 43.72
CA ALA A 29 -19.34 44.95 42.95
C ALA A 29 -18.27 43.88 43.21
N LEU A 30 -18.06 43.47 44.47
CA LEU A 30 -17.15 42.39 44.82
C LEU A 30 -17.61 41.05 44.23
N GLN A 31 -18.91 40.77 44.26
CA GLN A 31 -19.47 39.57 43.67
C GLN A 31 -19.32 39.56 42.14
N ALA A 32 -19.63 40.68 41.48
CA ALA A 32 -19.44 40.85 40.04
C ALA A 32 -17.97 40.69 39.64
N GLN A 33 -17.03 41.22 40.44
CA GLN A 33 -15.60 41.06 40.21
C GLN A 33 -15.16 39.59 40.29
N LYS A 34 -15.66 38.83 41.28
CA LYS A 34 -15.39 37.38 41.38
C LYS A 34 -15.94 36.61 40.17
N VAL A 35 -17.17 36.91 39.75
CA VAL A 35 -17.79 36.27 38.58
C VAL A 35 -17.02 36.60 37.30
N LEU A 36 -16.58 37.86 37.14
CA LEU A 36 -15.77 38.28 36.00
C LEU A 36 -14.43 37.54 35.96
N GLU A 37 -13.75 37.41 37.10
CA GLU A 37 -12.47 36.70 37.16
C GLU A 37 -12.64 35.22 36.84
N GLN A 38 -13.68 34.58 37.37
CA GLN A 38 -14.00 33.18 37.03
C GLN A 38 -14.29 33.03 35.53
N ALA A 39 -15.11 33.93 34.96
CA ALA A 39 -15.42 33.89 33.53
C ALA A 39 -14.17 34.08 32.66
N ARG A 40 -13.18 34.86 33.11
CA ARG A 40 -11.89 35.01 32.39
C ARG A 40 -11.06 33.73 32.43
N ILE A 41 -11.03 33.04 33.56
CA ILE A 41 -10.37 31.74 33.70
C ILE A 41 -11.06 30.72 32.79
N ASP A 42 -12.40 30.67 32.82
CA ASP A 42 -13.18 29.74 32.00
C ASP A 42 -12.94 30.00 30.50
N VAL A 43 -12.97 31.26 30.05
CA VAL A 43 -12.66 31.62 28.65
C VAL A 43 -11.24 31.23 28.25
N ALA A 44 -10.26 31.37 29.14
CA ALA A 44 -8.90 30.90 28.87
C ALA A 44 -8.84 29.36 28.75
N SER A 45 -9.62 28.64 29.56
CA SER A 45 -9.69 27.17 29.51
C SER A 45 -10.34 26.65 28.21
N ILE A 46 -11.32 27.37 27.65
CA ILE A 46 -11.96 27.00 26.38
C ILE A 46 -10.93 26.91 25.25
N GLY A 47 -9.97 27.82 25.20
CA GLY A 47 -8.90 27.79 24.19
C GLY A 47 -8.01 26.54 24.29
N SER A 48 -7.71 26.09 25.52
CA SER A 48 -6.95 24.86 25.76
C SER A 48 -7.74 23.63 25.33
N VAL A 49 -9.01 23.55 25.73
CA VAL A 49 -9.89 22.43 25.38
C VAL A 49 -10.11 22.34 23.86
N ASP A 50 -10.29 23.46 23.17
CA ASP A 50 -10.41 23.48 21.69
C ASP A 50 -9.12 22.99 21.00
N ALA A 51 -7.95 23.34 21.53
CA ALA A 51 -6.67 22.84 21.03
C ALA A 51 -6.52 21.33 21.23
N GLU A 52 -6.90 20.81 22.41
CA GLU A 52 -6.92 19.38 22.72
C GLU A 52 -7.88 18.60 21.82
N ILE A 53 -9.11 19.11 21.61
CA ILE A 53 -10.09 18.51 20.70
C ILE A 53 -9.51 18.42 19.27
N LYS A 54 -8.90 19.51 18.77
CA LYS A 54 -8.28 19.51 17.44
C LYS A 54 -7.13 18.51 17.34
N GLN A 55 -6.33 18.36 18.40
CA GLN A 55 -5.26 17.38 18.45
C GLN A 55 -5.80 15.94 18.43
N GLN A 56 -6.82 15.63 19.24
CA GLN A 56 -7.47 14.33 19.26
C GLN A 56 -8.13 14.00 17.91
N GLN A 57 -8.80 14.96 17.28
CA GLN A 57 -9.39 14.79 15.96
C GLN A 57 -8.36 14.45 14.88
N ARG A 58 -7.20 15.12 14.89
CA ARG A 58 -6.09 14.78 13.98
C ARG A 58 -5.58 13.37 14.25
N LEU A 59 -5.35 13.03 15.52
CA LEU A 59 -4.90 11.69 15.92
C LEU A 59 -5.88 10.60 15.45
N MET A 60 -7.19 10.79 15.62
CA MET A 60 -8.19 9.84 15.12
C MET A 60 -8.14 9.67 13.60
N SER A 61 -8.04 10.78 12.85
CA SER A 61 -7.92 10.75 11.39
C SER A 61 -6.69 9.97 10.95
N ASP A 62 -5.58 10.17 11.64
CA ASP A 62 -4.30 9.55 11.35
C ASP A 62 -4.29 8.05 11.69
N LEU A 63 -4.88 7.64 12.82
CA LEU A 63 -5.07 6.23 13.14
C LEU A 63 -6.02 5.53 12.16
N GLN A 64 -7.06 6.22 11.69
CA GLN A 64 -7.96 5.66 10.67
C GLN A 64 -7.22 5.43 9.35
N LYS A 65 -6.37 6.37 8.93
CA LYS A 65 -5.52 6.18 7.74
C LYS A 65 -4.57 5.00 7.92
N LEU A 66 -3.91 4.89 9.08
CA LEU A 66 -3.02 3.78 9.40
C LEU A 66 -3.76 2.43 9.32
N GLY A 67 -4.97 2.34 9.89
CA GLY A 67 -5.82 1.15 9.79
C GLY A 67 -6.13 0.77 8.34
N ASN A 68 -6.49 1.76 7.51
CA ASN A 68 -6.77 1.53 6.10
C ASN A 68 -5.52 1.05 5.34
N LEU A 69 -4.35 1.66 5.57
CA LEU A 69 -3.09 1.24 4.95
C LEU A 69 -2.74 -0.20 5.32
N ASN A 70 -2.86 -0.57 6.60
CA ASN A 70 -2.63 -1.94 7.07
C ASN A 70 -3.61 -2.94 6.42
N GLN A 71 -4.88 -2.54 6.24
CA GLN A 71 -5.86 -3.38 5.58
C GLN A 71 -5.53 -3.60 4.10
N GLU A 72 -5.09 -2.57 3.38
CA GLU A 72 -4.68 -2.69 1.98
C GLU A 72 -3.40 -3.52 1.83
N LEU A 73 -2.41 -3.34 2.70
CA LEU A 73 -1.21 -4.16 2.73
C LEU A 73 -1.55 -5.64 2.96
N SER A 74 -2.43 -5.93 3.94
CA SER A 74 -2.88 -7.30 4.21
C SER A 74 -3.59 -7.95 3.02
N LYS A 75 -4.40 -7.19 2.27
CA LYS A 75 -5.02 -7.68 1.02
C LYS A 75 -3.97 -8.01 -0.04
N LEU A 76 -2.94 -7.17 -0.20
CA LEU A 76 -1.85 -7.43 -1.13
C LEU A 76 -1.06 -8.67 -0.75
N ASP A 77 -0.69 -8.82 0.53
CA ASP A 77 0.03 -9.98 1.04
C ASP A 77 -0.73 -11.29 0.81
N ALA A 78 -2.05 -11.28 1.01
CA ALA A 78 -2.90 -12.43 0.74
C ALA A 78 -2.87 -12.88 -0.73
N LEU A 79 -2.64 -11.97 -1.68
CA LEU A 79 -2.55 -12.26 -3.10
C LEU A 79 -1.16 -12.70 -3.56
N THR A 80 -0.10 -12.40 -2.80
CA THR A 80 1.29 -12.69 -3.16
C THR A 80 1.52 -14.16 -3.45
N SER A 81 1.03 -15.05 -2.60
CA SER A 81 1.22 -16.50 -2.76
C SER A 81 0.59 -17.03 -4.06
N SER A 82 -0.59 -16.53 -4.42
CA SER A 82 -1.29 -16.93 -5.65
C SER A 82 -0.56 -16.46 -6.91
N LYS A 83 -0.06 -15.21 -6.90
CA LYS A 83 0.76 -14.66 -8.00
C LYS A 83 2.06 -15.44 -8.17
N GLN A 84 2.75 -15.77 -7.07
CA GLN A 84 3.97 -16.55 -7.11
C GLN A 84 3.74 -17.97 -7.65
N ALA A 85 2.66 -18.63 -7.24
CA ALA A 85 2.27 -19.94 -7.76
C ALA A 85 1.99 -19.89 -9.27
N SER A 86 1.31 -18.84 -9.75
CA SER A 86 1.02 -18.63 -11.17
C SER A 86 2.28 -18.50 -12.01
N ILE A 87 3.30 -17.78 -11.52
CA ILE A 87 4.61 -17.67 -12.19
C ILE A 87 5.32 -19.02 -12.22
N THR A 88 5.34 -19.75 -11.11
CA THR A 88 5.98 -21.08 -11.06
C THR A 88 5.34 -22.03 -12.07
N GLN A 89 4.01 -22.02 -12.17
CA GLN A 89 3.28 -22.82 -13.17
C GLN A 89 3.60 -22.38 -14.60
N ALA A 90 3.57 -21.08 -14.89
CA ALA A 90 3.88 -20.54 -16.22
C ALA A 90 5.33 -20.84 -16.63
N LYS A 91 6.27 -20.77 -15.69
CA LYS A 91 7.68 -21.12 -15.90
C LYS A 91 7.84 -22.58 -16.26
N SER A 92 7.24 -23.49 -15.47
CA SER A 92 7.28 -24.92 -15.79
C SER A 92 6.64 -25.23 -17.15
N HIS A 93 5.54 -24.56 -17.49
CA HIS A 93 4.89 -24.73 -18.79
C HIS A 93 5.79 -24.28 -19.94
N TYR A 94 6.41 -23.10 -19.82
CA TYR A 94 7.38 -22.59 -20.79
C TYR A 94 8.58 -23.54 -20.95
N GLU A 95 9.18 -24.01 -19.85
CA GLU A 95 10.32 -24.94 -19.88
C GLU A 95 9.96 -26.30 -20.52
N ASN A 96 8.70 -26.74 -20.38
CA ASN A 96 8.22 -27.95 -21.06
C ASN A 96 8.11 -27.75 -22.57
N LEU A 97 7.47 -26.64 -22.99
CA LEU A 97 7.31 -26.32 -24.42
C LEU A 97 8.64 -26.03 -25.10
N GLN A 98 9.58 -25.39 -24.39
CA GLN A 98 10.94 -25.19 -24.88
C GLN A 98 11.63 -26.53 -25.17
N ARG A 99 11.59 -27.47 -24.22
CA ARG A 99 12.17 -28.81 -24.42
C ARG A 99 11.52 -29.57 -25.57
N GLU A 100 10.21 -29.46 -25.72
CA GLU A 100 9.48 -30.07 -26.83
C GLU A 100 9.87 -29.47 -28.18
N ALA A 101 9.93 -28.14 -28.27
CA ALA A 101 10.35 -27.44 -29.48
C ALA A 101 11.80 -27.77 -29.86
N ASP A 102 12.72 -27.81 -28.88
CA ASP A 102 14.12 -28.20 -29.08
C ASP A 102 14.24 -29.65 -29.58
N ALA A 103 13.47 -30.57 -29.01
CA ALA A 103 13.46 -31.97 -29.42
C ALA A 103 12.91 -32.15 -30.85
N LEU A 104 11.83 -31.44 -31.19
CA LEU A 104 11.26 -31.45 -32.54
C LEU A 104 12.22 -30.85 -33.56
N GLU A 105 12.84 -29.72 -33.25
CA GLU A 105 13.80 -29.07 -34.15
C GLU A 105 15.03 -29.96 -34.39
N LEU A 106 15.55 -30.59 -33.34
CA LEU A 106 16.65 -31.55 -33.47
C LEU A 106 16.27 -32.74 -34.35
N SER A 107 15.07 -33.31 -34.15
CA SER A 107 14.58 -34.43 -34.96
C SER A 107 14.39 -34.02 -36.43
N TRP A 108 13.85 -32.84 -36.69
CA TRP A 108 13.72 -32.28 -38.03
C TRP A 108 15.08 -32.06 -38.71
N HIS A 109 16.10 -31.57 -37.98
CA HIS A 109 17.44 -31.39 -38.50
C HIS A 109 18.11 -32.73 -38.83
N ASN A 110 17.94 -33.74 -37.97
CA ASN A 110 18.46 -35.09 -38.22
C ASN A 110 17.79 -35.73 -39.44
N ALA A 111 16.48 -35.55 -39.62
CA ALA A 111 15.76 -36.00 -40.81
C ALA A 111 16.29 -35.35 -42.08
N GLN A 112 16.55 -34.03 -42.07
CA GLN A 112 17.17 -33.33 -43.20
C GLN A 112 18.58 -33.83 -43.50
N ALA A 113 19.39 -34.09 -42.45
CA ALA A 113 20.72 -34.67 -42.62
C ALA A 113 20.65 -36.08 -43.24
N ALA A 114 19.68 -36.91 -42.85
CA ALA A 114 19.45 -38.22 -43.45
C ALA A 114 19.05 -38.13 -44.93
N VAL A 115 18.17 -37.19 -45.29
CA VAL A 115 17.78 -36.95 -46.69
C VAL A 115 18.98 -36.52 -47.54
N LEU A 116 19.88 -35.70 -47.00
CA LEU A 116 21.12 -35.33 -47.69
C LEU A 116 22.09 -36.51 -47.81
N ALA A 117 22.20 -37.33 -46.76
CA ALA A 117 23.05 -38.51 -46.72
C ALA A 117 22.66 -39.56 -47.78
N LEU A 118 21.36 -39.68 -48.11
CA LEU A 118 20.86 -40.55 -49.19
C LEU A 118 21.41 -40.17 -50.59
N ARG A 119 21.94 -38.95 -50.76
CA ARG A 119 22.50 -38.47 -52.03
C ARG A 119 24.02 -38.66 -52.13
N LEU A 120 24.68 -39.14 -51.08
CA LEU A 120 26.13 -39.35 -51.07
C LEU A 120 26.52 -40.50 -52.00
N GLN A 121 27.57 -40.29 -52.80
CA GLN A 121 28.15 -41.29 -53.68
C GLN A 121 29.63 -41.51 -53.32
N THR A 122 30.08 -42.77 -53.34
CA THR A 122 31.45 -43.12 -52.99
C THR A 122 32.44 -42.47 -53.95
N GLY A 123 33.41 -41.74 -53.41
CA GLY A 123 34.47 -41.08 -54.19
C GLY A 123 34.09 -39.71 -54.75
N GLU A 124 32.83 -39.27 -54.64
CA GLU A 124 32.42 -37.92 -55.03
C GLU A 124 32.54 -36.92 -53.88
N LYS A 125 32.79 -35.64 -54.19
CA LYS A 125 32.85 -34.59 -53.18
C LYS A 125 31.46 -34.27 -52.65
N CYS A 126 31.26 -34.37 -51.34
CA CYS A 126 30.03 -33.98 -50.67
C CYS A 126 29.78 -32.47 -50.79
N PRO A 127 28.57 -32.03 -51.16
CA PRO A 127 28.26 -30.61 -51.34
C PRO A 127 28.18 -29.81 -50.03
N VAL A 128 28.12 -30.47 -48.87
CA VAL A 128 28.03 -29.81 -47.55
C VAL A 128 29.42 -29.56 -46.95
N CYS A 129 30.29 -30.57 -46.96
CA CYS A 129 31.60 -30.51 -46.30
C CYS A 129 32.81 -30.60 -47.25
N GLY A 130 32.61 -31.01 -48.52
CA GLY A 130 33.65 -31.16 -49.53
C GLY A 130 34.46 -32.46 -49.49
N GLY A 131 34.24 -33.34 -48.50
CA GLY A 131 34.93 -34.63 -48.36
C GLY A 131 34.36 -35.74 -49.26
N THR A 132 35.13 -36.82 -49.45
CA THR A 132 34.78 -37.95 -50.34
C THR A 132 34.43 -39.24 -49.59
N GLU A 133 34.58 -39.27 -48.27
CA GLU A 133 34.36 -40.44 -47.42
C GLU A 133 33.39 -40.11 -46.27
N HIS A 134 32.39 -40.99 -46.05
CA HIS A 134 31.41 -40.87 -44.97
C HIS A 134 31.15 -42.27 -44.37
N PRO A 135 31.93 -42.70 -43.37
CA PRO A 135 31.86 -44.06 -42.84
C PRO A 135 30.56 -44.37 -42.10
N GLN A 136 29.86 -43.34 -41.59
CA GLN A 136 28.58 -43.48 -40.91
C GLN A 136 27.62 -42.35 -41.34
N PRO A 137 27.00 -42.46 -42.54
CA PRO A 137 26.03 -41.47 -43.00
C PRO A 137 24.83 -41.38 -42.05
N ALA A 138 24.27 -40.18 -41.93
CA ALA A 138 23.06 -39.97 -41.13
C ALA A 138 21.92 -40.86 -41.63
N GLN A 139 21.20 -41.48 -40.71
CA GLN A 139 20.06 -42.35 -41.01
C GLN A 139 18.78 -41.72 -40.49
N PHE A 140 17.69 -41.98 -41.19
CA PHE A 140 16.36 -41.60 -40.73
C PHE A 140 15.94 -42.55 -39.60
N VAL A 141 15.61 -42.01 -38.44
CA VAL A 141 15.21 -42.79 -37.26
C VAL A 141 13.98 -42.10 -36.65
N GLY A 142 12.83 -42.77 -36.66
CA GLY A 142 11.57 -42.28 -36.09
C GLY A 142 10.52 -41.85 -37.11
N ASP A 143 9.51 -41.11 -36.66
CA ASP A 143 8.46 -40.53 -37.52
C ASP A 143 8.94 -39.24 -38.21
N GLU A 144 8.35 -38.92 -39.36
CA GLU A 144 8.69 -37.69 -40.11
C GLU A 144 8.20 -36.44 -39.35
N VAL A 145 9.16 -35.63 -38.89
CA VAL A 145 8.88 -34.30 -38.33
C VAL A 145 8.85 -33.28 -39.46
N THR A 146 7.76 -32.52 -39.57
CA THR A 146 7.62 -31.47 -40.58
C THR A 146 8.10 -30.11 -40.08
N LYS A 147 8.44 -29.22 -41.01
CA LYS A 147 8.81 -27.83 -40.67
C LYS A 147 7.66 -27.10 -39.98
N GLU A 148 6.42 -27.40 -40.37
CA GLU A 148 5.21 -26.82 -39.80
C GLU A 148 5.05 -27.22 -38.33
N GLN A 149 5.36 -28.47 -37.96
CA GLN A 149 5.35 -28.93 -36.57
C GLN A 149 6.38 -28.19 -35.71
N VAL A 150 7.60 -28.00 -36.22
CA VAL A 150 8.64 -27.22 -35.53
C VAL A 150 8.20 -25.77 -35.35
N GLN A 151 7.64 -25.15 -36.39
CA GLN A 151 7.14 -23.77 -36.32
C GLN A 151 5.99 -23.62 -35.33
N GLN A 152 5.08 -24.59 -35.28
CA GLN A 152 3.98 -24.61 -34.31
C GLN A 152 4.51 -24.73 -32.87
N ALA A 153 5.45 -25.63 -32.61
CA ALA A 153 6.06 -25.78 -31.28
C ALA A 153 6.81 -24.51 -30.84
N ARG A 154 7.59 -23.90 -31.74
CA ARG A 154 8.26 -22.60 -31.49
C ARG A 154 7.28 -21.44 -31.30
N HIS A 155 6.11 -21.49 -31.93
CA HIS A 155 5.08 -20.50 -31.68
C HIS A 155 4.48 -20.67 -30.27
N GLN A 156 4.15 -21.90 -29.87
CA GLN A 156 3.63 -22.20 -28.53
C GLN A 156 4.63 -21.84 -27.42
N GLU A 157 5.92 -22.15 -27.60
CA GLU A 157 6.99 -21.73 -26.69
C GLU A 157 7.01 -20.21 -26.51
N ARG A 158 6.93 -19.44 -27.61
CA ARG A 158 6.92 -17.97 -27.56
C ARG A 158 5.69 -17.42 -26.83
N GLU A 159 4.51 -17.97 -27.07
CA GLU A 159 3.29 -17.54 -26.35
C GLU A 159 3.40 -17.82 -24.83
N ALA A 160 3.95 -18.97 -24.45
CA ALA A 160 4.22 -19.29 -23.05
C ALA A 160 5.27 -18.36 -22.44
N GLN A 161 6.32 -17.98 -23.19
CA GLN A 161 7.32 -17.01 -22.76
C GLN A 161 6.73 -15.63 -22.53
N ILE A 162 5.87 -15.16 -23.45
CA ILE A 162 5.15 -13.88 -23.31
C ILE A 162 4.30 -13.89 -22.03
N THR A 163 3.57 -14.99 -21.81
CA THR A 163 2.73 -15.17 -20.61
C THR A 163 3.58 -15.13 -19.33
N LEU A 164 4.71 -15.86 -19.29
CA LEU A 164 5.64 -15.84 -18.17
C LEU A 164 6.17 -14.43 -17.88
N ASN A 165 6.56 -13.69 -18.92
CA ASN A 165 7.07 -12.33 -18.78
C ASN A 165 5.97 -11.37 -18.26
N GLN A 166 4.74 -11.50 -18.75
CA GLN A 166 3.60 -10.71 -18.27
C GLN A 166 3.33 -10.95 -16.78
N LEU A 167 3.26 -12.22 -16.37
CA LEU A 167 3.05 -12.57 -14.96
C LEU A 167 4.20 -12.09 -14.07
N SER A 168 5.45 -12.22 -14.54
CA SER A 168 6.62 -11.73 -13.82
C SER A 168 6.58 -10.22 -13.60
N ASN A 169 6.22 -9.45 -14.64
CA ASN A 169 6.03 -8.01 -14.53
C ASN A 169 4.89 -7.63 -13.56
N GLN A 170 3.80 -8.39 -13.56
CA GLN A 170 2.69 -8.18 -12.62
C GLN A 170 3.09 -8.45 -11.16
N LEU A 171 3.95 -9.45 -10.91
CA LEU A 171 4.48 -9.70 -9.56
C LEU A 171 5.43 -8.58 -9.14
N GLU A 172 6.28 -8.09 -10.05
CA GLU A 172 7.17 -6.98 -9.75
C GLU A 172 6.38 -5.72 -9.35
N GLN A 173 5.36 -5.35 -10.12
CA GLN A 173 4.47 -4.24 -9.78
C GLN A 173 3.74 -4.44 -8.44
N HIS A 174 3.33 -5.68 -8.15
CA HIS A 174 2.72 -6.05 -6.88
C HIS A 174 3.68 -5.85 -5.70
N ASN A 175 4.93 -6.28 -5.84
CA ASN A 175 5.97 -6.13 -4.82
C ASN A 175 6.34 -4.65 -4.60
N ILE A 176 6.39 -3.85 -5.66
CA ILE A 176 6.57 -2.39 -5.56
C ILE A 176 5.42 -1.77 -4.75
N ALA A 177 4.17 -2.16 -5.01
CA ALA A 177 3.02 -1.67 -4.26
C ALA A 177 3.12 -2.04 -2.77
N ILE A 178 3.46 -3.30 -2.45
CA ILE A 178 3.71 -3.74 -1.07
C ILE A 178 4.77 -2.87 -0.40
N ALA A 179 5.93 -2.67 -1.05
CA ALA A 179 7.00 -1.85 -0.49
C ALA A 179 6.57 -0.40 -0.24
N GLN A 180 5.76 0.18 -1.13
CA GLN A 180 5.21 1.53 -0.95
C GLN A 180 4.25 1.62 0.23
N TYR A 181 3.35 0.64 0.41
CA TYR A 181 2.45 0.61 1.56
C TYR A 181 3.21 0.41 2.87
N THR A 182 4.19 -0.51 2.89
CA THR A 182 5.06 -0.73 4.05
C THR A 182 5.79 0.56 4.45
N GLN A 183 6.39 1.27 3.49
CA GLN A 183 7.07 2.53 3.75
C GLN A 183 6.10 3.61 4.30
N GLN A 184 4.90 3.73 3.74
CA GLN A 184 3.88 4.66 4.25
C GLN A 184 3.44 4.32 5.66
N ILE A 185 3.26 3.03 5.97
CA ILE A 185 2.92 2.55 7.32
C ILE A 185 4.06 2.87 8.29
N GLU A 186 5.30 2.56 7.95
CA GLU A 186 6.48 2.86 8.78
C GLU A 186 6.60 4.35 9.07
N GLN A 187 6.43 5.21 8.05
CA GLN A 187 6.42 6.66 8.23
C GLN A 187 5.29 7.09 9.17
N MET A 188 4.07 6.60 8.96
CA MET A 188 2.91 6.96 9.76
C MET A 188 3.07 6.51 11.22
N VAL A 189 3.58 5.30 11.45
CA VAL A 189 3.89 4.77 12.77
C VAL A 189 4.97 5.61 13.45
N SER A 190 5.99 6.04 12.71
CA SER A 190 7.03 6.93 13.24
C SER A 190 6.47 8.31 13.61
N GLU A 191 5.55 8.87 12.82
CA GLU A 191 4.90 10.16 13.10
C GLU A 191 3.96 10.08 14.30
N LEU A 192 3.25 8.95 14.46
CA LEU A 192 2.33 8.71 15.58
C LEU A 192 3.03 8.33 16.89
N GLY A 193 4.25 7.76 16.82
CA GLY A 193 5.04 7.38 17.98
C GLY A 193 4.29 6.45 18.93
N GLN A 194 4.18 6.82 20.21
CA GLN A 194 3.47 6.03 21.23
C GLN A 194 1.97 5.88 20.94
N ASN A 195 1.39 6.82 20.16
CA ASN A 195 -0.03 6.79 19.83
C ASN A 195 -0.36 5.75 18.75
N ALA A 196 0.63 5.20 18.04
CA ALA A 196 0.41 4.23 16.97
C ALA A 196 -0.22 2.92 17.45
N ASN A 197 -0.04 2.58 18.74
CA ASN A 197 -0.60 1.38 19.37
C ASN A 197 -1.95 1.64 20.06
N LEU A 198 -2.46 2.88 20.02
CA LEU A 198 -3.77 3.17 20.58
C LEU A 198 -4.85 2.60 19.66
N GLU A 199 -5.68 1.70 20.19
CA GLU A 199 -6.89 1.30 19.49
C GLU A 199 -7.80 2.52 19.32
N LEU A 200 -8.37 2.67 18.13
CA LEU A 200 -9.22 3.81 17.77
C LEU A 200 -10.40 3.99 18.74
N GLN A 201 -10.84 2.91 19.40
CA GLN A 201 -11.87 2.91 20.44
C GLN A 201 -11.44 3.57 21.76
N ALA A 202 -10.14 3.54 22.09
CA ALA A 202 -9.61 4.14 23.32
C ALA A 202 -9.57 5.68 23.28
N ILE A 203 -9.69 6.28 22.09
CA ILE A 203 -9.70 7.74 21.89
C ILE A 203 -11.14 8.29 21.76
N GLN A 204 -12.13 7.40 21.61
CA GLN A 204 -13.55 7.75 21.48
C GLN A 204 -14.31 7.82 22.82
N ALA A 205 -13.66 7.43 23.94
CA ALA A 205 -14.22 7.43 25.28
C ALA A 205 -13.87 8.72 26.05
#